data_AF-A0A1G2HJD1-F1
#
_entry.id   AF-A0A1G2HJD1-F1
#
_cell.length_a   1.000
_cell.length_b   1.000
_cell.length_c   1.000
_cell.angle_alpha   90.00
_cell.angle_beta   90.00
_cell.angle_gamma   90.00
#
_symmetry.space_group_name_H-M   'P 1'
#
loop_
_entity.id
_entity.type
_entity.pdbx_description
1 polymer ?
#
loop_
_entity_poly.entity_id
_entity_poly.type
_entity_poly.pdbx_seq_one_letter_code
_entity_poly.pdbx_strand_id
1 'polypeptide(L)'
;MTKKLLQLAFAFVFLYAGISMLQNPQIWIGFVPHWVEFGFITRELFLYANATLEILLGLAFLLGRWQKQIGWFAFLHLLLIVFVNGTSGLIITFRDIGLAFSALAYAYTKT
;
A
#
# COMPACT_ATOMS: atom_id res chain seq x y z
N MET A 1 15.16 17.95 4.18
CA MET A 1 14.52 17.98 2.84
C MET A 1 14.01 16.60 2.41
N THR A 2 14.83 15.54 2.55
CA THR A 2 14.52 14.16 2.16
C THR A 2 13.22 13.60 2.78
N LYS A 3 12.95 13.89 4.06
CA LYS A 3 11.72 13.43 4.74
C LYS A 3 10.44 13.89 4.03
N LYS A 4 10.32 15.18 3.73
CA LYS A 4 9.11 15.76 3.11
C LYS A 4 8.89 15.20 1.70
N LEU A 5 9.98 14.94 0.98
CA LEU A 5 9.92 14.27 -0.33
C LEU A 5 9.40 12.84 -0.21
N LEU A 6 9.89 12.06 0.76
CA LEU A 6 9.37 10.72 1.03
C LEU A 6 7.89 10.76 1.45
N GLN A 7 7.48 11.73 2.29
CA GLN A 7 6.08 11.90 2.67
C GLN A 7 5.18 12.13 1.46
N LEU A 8 5.55 13.06 0.59
CA LEU A 8 4.77 13.37 -0.60
C LEU A 8 4.75 12.20 -1.59
N ALA A 9 5.89 11.53 -1.77
CA ALA A 9 6.00 10.36 -2.65
C ALA A 9 5.09 9.22 -2.18
N PHE A 10 5.15 8.85 -0.90
CA PHE A 10 4.29 7.80 -0.34
C PHE A 10 2.83 8.20 -0.32
N ALA A 11 2.53 9.45 0.06
CA ALA A 11 1.17 9.96 0.00
C ALA A 11 0.57 9.82 -1.40
N PHE A 12 1.31 10.24 -2.43
CA PHE A 12 0.88 10.11 -3.81
C PHE A 12 0.64 8.65 -4.20
N VAL A 13 1.60 7.76 -3.96
CA VAL A 13 1.50 6.35 -4.34
C VAL A 13 0.29 5.67 -3.69
N PHE A 14 0.12 5.84 -2.37
CA PHE A 14 -0.96 5.22 -1.63
C PHE A 14 -2.33 5.82 -1.97
N LEU A 15 -2.44 7.15 -2.08
CA LEU A 15 -3.69 7.79 -2.51
C LEU A 15 -4.06 7.38 -3.94
N TYR A 16 -3.10 7.36 -4.86
CA TYR A 16 -3.36 6.95 -6.23
C TYR A 16 -3.84 5.49 -6.32
N ALA A 17 -3.15 4.56 -5.66
CA ALA A 17 -3.54 3.15 -5.64
C ALA A 17 -4.93 2.97 -5.04
N GLY A 18 -5.19 3.59 -3.89
CA GLY A 18 -6.48 3.58 -3.21
C GLY A 18 -7.62 4.11 -4.09
N ILE A 19 -7.47 5.31 -4.64
CA ILE A 19 -8.47 5.93 -5.51
C ILE A 19 -8.68 5.10 -6.79
N SER A 20 -7.59 4.59 -7.38
CA SER A 20 -7.66 3.78 -8.60
C SER A 20 -8.40 2.46 -8.39
N MET A 21 -8.24 1.81 -7.24
CA MET A 21 -9.00 0.61 -6.86
C MET A 21 -10.50 0.88 -6.77
N LEU A 22 -10.90 2.06 -6.28
CA LEU A 22 -12.31 2.46 -6.20
C LEU A 22 -12.89 2.81 -7.58
N GLN A 23 -12.11 3.48 -8.43
CA GLN A 23 -12.57 3.95 -9.74
C GLN A 23 -12.57 2.84 -10.81
N ASN A 24 -11.60 1.92 -10.74
CA ASN A 24 -11.38 0.89 -11.77
C ASN A 24 -11.21 -0.51 -11.16
N PRO A 25 -12.14 -0.99 -10.31
CA PRO A 25 -11.96 -2.23 -9.53
C PRO A 25 -11.65 -3.45 -10.40
N GLN A 26 -12.17 -3.51 -11.63
CA GLN A 26 -11.91 -4.58 -12.60
C GLN A 26 -10.42 -4.75 -12.95
N ILE A 27 -9.61 -3.70 -12.85
CA ILE A 27 -8.16 -3.75 -13.10
C ILE A 27 -7.43 -4.36 -11.90
N TRP A 28 -7.98 -4.18 -10.70
CA TRP A 28 -7.30 -4.49 -9.44
C TRP A 28 -7.75 -5.79 -8.79
N ILE A 29 -8.98 -6.23 -9.07
CA ILE A 29 -9.56 -7.44 -8.47
C ILE A 29 -8.69 -8.68 -8.73
N GLY A 30 -7.95 -8.72 -9.84
CA GLY A 30 -7.00 -9.80 -10.16
C GLY A 30 -5.86 -9.98 -9.15
N PHE A 31 -5.49 -8.93 -8.40
CA PHE A 31 -4.47 -8.99 -7.35
C PHE A 31 -5.03 -9.43 -5.99
N VAL A 32 -6.34 -9.52 -5.86
CA VAL A 32 -6.99 -10.02 -4.65
C VAL A 32 -7.05 -11.54 -4.72
N PRO A 33 -6.42 -12.27 -3.79
CA PRO A 33 -6.40 -13.74 -3.85
C PRO A 33 -7.79 -14.35 -3.70
N HIS A 34 -8.03 -15.50 -4.32
CA HIS A 34 -9.31 -16.19 -4.18
C HIS A 34 -9.59 -16.69 -2.76
N TRP A 35 -8.55 -16.98 -1.97
CA TRP A 35 -8.69 -17.50 -0.61
C TRP A 35 -9.23 -16.49 0.41
N VAL A 36 -9.29 -15.18 0.07
CA VAL A 36 -9.93 -14.19 0.96
C VAL A 36 -11.45 -14.31 0.97
N GLU A 37 -12.04 -15.04 0.02
CA GLU A 37 -13.47 -15.33 0.04
C GLU A 37 -13.79 -16.30 1.17
N PHE A 38 -14.42 -15.78 2.22
CA PHE A 38 -14.81 -16.58 3.37
C PHE A 38 -16.07 -16.01 4.04
N GLY A 39 -17.11 -16.83 4.14
CA GLY A 39 -18.41 -16.41 4.70
C GLY A 39 -19.02 -15.27 3.88
N PHE A 40 -19.15 -14.09 4.49
CA PHE A 40 -19.71 -12.90 3.86
C PHE A 40 -18.65 -12.00 3.18
N ILE A 41 -17.37 -12.38 3.25
CA ILE A 41 -16.27 -11.61 2.66
C ILE A 41 -16.17 -11.99 1.18
N THR A 42 -16.42 -11.03 0.29
CA THR A 42 -16.15 -11.15 -1.15
C THR A 42 -14.82 -10.50 -1.50
N ARG A 43 -14.25 -10.84 -2.67
CA ARG A 43 -13.03 -10.19 -3.17
C ARG A 43 -13.22 -8.70 -3.40
N GLU A 44 -14.40 -8.28 -3.83
CA GLU A 44 -14.73 -6.86 -4.03
C GLU A 44 -14.75 -6.12 -2.69
N LEU A 45 -15.37 -6.71 -1.66
CA LEU A 45 -15.37 -6.13 -0.32
C LEU A 45 -13.94 -6.00 0.22
N PHE A 46 -13.12 -7.05 0.05
CA PHE A 46 -11.72 -7.02 0.43
C PHE A 46 -10.94 -5.95 -0.36
N LEU A 47 -11.19 -5.82 -1.66
CA LEU A 47 -10.57 -4.79 -2.51
C LEU A 47 -10.90 -3.38 -2.01
N TYR A 48 -12.17 -3.11 -1.69
CA TYR A 48 -12.59 -1.80 -1.18
C TYR A 48 -12.07 -1.52 0.22
N ALA A 49 -11.96 -2.55 1.07
CA ALA A 49 -11.28 -2.42 2.35
C ALA A 49 -9.80 -2.08 2.17
N ASN A 50 -9.10 -2.75 1.25
CA ASN A 50 -7.71 -2.43 0.93
C ASN A 50 -7.58 -1.01 0.35
N ALA A 51 -8.45 -0.62 -0.57
CA ALA A 51 -8.49 0.73 -1.13
C ALA A 51 -8.65 1.80 -0.05
N THR A 52 -9.52 1.56 0.92
CA THR A 52 -9.72 2.44 2.08
C THR A 52 -8.44 2.51 2.92
N LEU A 53 -7.78 1.38 3.16
CA LEU A 53 -6.51 1.33 3.88
C LEU A 53 -5.42 2.14 3.17
N GLU A 54 -5.27 2.01 1.86
CA GLU A 54 -4.29 2.78 1.09
C GLU A 54 -4.57 4.29 1.20
N ILE A 55 -5.83 4.72 1.09
CA ILE A 55 -6.19 6.13 1.22
C ILE A 55 -5.84 6.64 2.61
N LEU A 56 -6.20 5.91 3.66
CA LEU A 56 -5.87 6.29 5.05
C LEU A 56 -4.36 6.37 5.27
N LEU A 57 -3.60 5.43 4.70
CA LEU A 57 -2.15 5.42 4.80
C LEU A 57 -1.54 6.64 4.08
N GLY A 58 -2.00 6.94 2.88
CA GLY A 58 -1.58 8.11 2.12
C GLY A 58 -1.88 9.43 2.83
N LEU A 59 -3.07 9.57 3.43
CA LEU A 59 -3.40 10.70 4.29
C LEU A 59 -2.50 10.75 5.53
N ALA A 60 -2.22 9.62 6.17
CA ALA A 60 -1.34 9.55 7.33
C ALA A 60 0.09 10.03 7.00
N PHE A 61 0.61 9.70 5.82
CA PHE A 61 1.90 10.24 5.33
C PHE A 61 1.86 11.77 5.16
N LEU A 62 0.77 12.34 4.65
CA LEU A 62 0.59 13.80 4.56
C LEU A 62 0.53 14.49 5.92
N LEU A 63 -0.17 13.88 6.89
CA LEU A 63 -0.21 14.39 8.26
C LEU A 63 1.19 14.41 8.89
N GLY A 64 2.05 13.47 8.53
CA GLY A 64 3.45 13.42 8.98
C GLY A 64 3.65 13.15 10.47
N ARG A 65 2.59 12.75 11.18
CA ARG A 65 2.63 12.27 12.57
C ARG A 65 2.95 10.78 12.62
N TRP A 66 3.37 10.25 13.77
CA TRP A 66 3.66 8.80 13.94
C TRP A 66 4.58 8.21 12.85
N GLN A 67 5.59 8.97 12.44
CA GLN A 67 6.47 8.63 11.32
C GLN A 67 6.99 7.19 11.37
N LYS A 68 7.49 6.76 12.53
CA LYS A 68 8.05 5.42 12.70
C LYS A 68 6.99 4.34 12.50
N GLN A 69 5.80 4.52 13.08
CA GLN A 69 4.69 3.58 12.98
C GLN A 69 4.16 3.49 11.55
N ILE A 70 3.95 4.64 10.89
CA ILE A 70 3.48 4.71 9.51
C ILE A 70 4.49 4.05 8.55
N GLY A 71 5.79 4.35 8.70
CA GLY A 71 6.83 3.76 7.85
C GLY A 71 6.92 2.25 8.01
N TRP A 72 6.84 1.74 9.25
CA TRP A 72 6.81 0.29 9.50
C TRP A 72 5.55 -0.38 8.94
N PHE A 73 4.39 0.25 9.14
CA PHE A 73 3.14 -0.27 8.60
C PHE A 73 3.19 -0.35 7.08
N ALA A 74 3.62 0.73 6.41
CA ALA A 74 3.78 0.76 4.96
C ALA A 74 4.80 -0.27 4.45
N PHE A 75 5.92 -0.45 5.15
CA PHE A 75 6.91 -1.49 4.82
C PHE A 75 6.30 -2.89 4.84
N LEU A 76 5.62 -3.25 5.93
CA LEU A 76 5.00 -4.57 6.08
C LEU A 76 3.86 -4.77 5.08
N HIS A 77 3.04 -3.74 4.87
CA HIS A 77 1.92 -3.77 3.93
C HIS A 77 2.38 -4.01 2.49
N LEU A 78 3.37 -3.25 2.01
CA LEU A 78 3.93 -3.42 0.66
C LEU A 78 4.63 -4.78 0.50
N LEU A 79 5.36 -5.26 1.50
CA LEU A 79 5.94 -6.61 1.46
C LEU A 79 4.87 -7.70 1.43
N LEU A 80 3.77 -7.52 2.16
CA LEU A 80 2.64 -8.45 2.15
C LEU A 80 2.02 -8.52 0.75
N ILE A 81 1.83 -7.37 0.08
CA ILE A 81 1.32 -7.32 -1.31
C ILE A 81 2.23 -8.15 -2.23
N VAL A 82 3.55 -7.95 -2.15
CA VAL A 82 4.52 -8.70 -2.96
C VAL A 82 4.43 -10.20 -2.67
N PHE A 83 4.41 -10.58 -1.39
CA PHE A 83 4.40 -11.98 -0.97
C PHE A 83 3.12 -12.71 -1.39
N VAL A 84 1.97 -12.08 -1.17
CA VAL A 84 0.65 -12.65 -1.47
C VAL A 84 0.43 -12.86 -2.97
N ASN A 85 0.96 -11.98 -3.80
CA ASN A 85 0.84 -12.07 -5.26
C ASN A 85 1.84 -13.07 -5.90
N GLY A 86 2.82 -13.55 -5.12
CA GLY A 86 3.76 -14.58 -5.54
C GLY A 86 4.61 -14.21 -6.77
N THR A 87 5.21 -15.22 -7.39
CA THR A 87 6.11 -15.04 -8.56
C THR A 87 5.37 -14.53 -9.80
N SER A 88 4.12 -14.95 -10.01
CA SER A 88 3.31 -14.52 -11.15
C SER A 88 2.94 -13.04 -11.08
N GLY A 89 2.62 -12.52 -9.89
CA GLY A 89 2.33 -11.10 -9.72
C GLY A 89 3.58 -10.21 -9.63
N LEU A 90 4.76 -10.80 -9.47
CA LEU A 90 6.03 -10.08 -9.35
C LEU A 90 6.35 -9.24 -10.60
N ILE A 91 5.83 -9.60 -11.77
CA ILE A 91 5.94 -8.79 -13.01
C ILE A 91 5.39 -7.36 -12.82
N ILE A 92 4.49 -7.15 -11.86
CA ILE A 92 3.91 -5.84 -11.54
C ILE A 92 4.37 -5.35 -10.15
N THR A 93 4.42 -6.24 -9.16
CA THR A 93 4.70 -5.88 -7.76
C THR A 93 6.18 -5.73 -7.43
N PHE A 94 7.12 -6.03 -8.35
CA PHE A 94 8.57 -5.89 -8.07
C PHE A 94 8.96 -4.49 -7.57
N ARG A 95 8.29 -3.43 -8.06
CA ARG A 95 8.52 -2.04 -7.65
C ARG A 95 8.18 -1.80 -6.18
N ASP A 96 7.24 -2.58 -5.64
CA ASP A 96 6.76 -2.43 -4.27
C ASP A 96 7.83 -2.88 -3.27
N ILE A 97 8.81 -3.70 -3.69
CA ILE A 97 10.01 -4.02 -2.89
C ILE A 97 10.82 -2.74 -2.63
N GLY A 98 11.08 -1.96 -3.68
CA GLY A 98 11.82 -0.70 -3.57
C GLY A 98 11.05 0.32 -2.71
N LEU A 99 9.74 0.39 -2.87
CA LEU A 99 8.86 1.24 -2.06
C LEU A 99 8.84 0.78 -0.59
N ALA A 100 8.80 -0.52 -0.32
CA ALA A 100 8.81 -1.06 1.03
C ALA A 100 10.08 -0.64 1.78
N PHE A 101 11.26 -0.88 1.21
CA PHE A 101 12.51 -0.48 1.85
C PHE A 101 12.67 1.05 1.95
N SER A 102 12.10 1.80 1.01
CA SER A 102 12.01 3.27 1.12
C SER A 102 11.10 3.70 2.29
N ALA A 103 10.03 2.95 2.59
CA ALA A 103 9.13 3.20 3.71
C ALA A 103 9.81 2.85 5.05
N LEU A 104 10.62 1.79 5.06
CA LEU A 104 11.46 1.45 6.20
C LEU A 104 12.51 2.55 6.43
N ALA A 105 13.16 3.05 5.38
CA ALA A 105 14.07 4.18 5.49
C ALA A 105 13.37 5.45 6.01
N TYR A 106 12.15 5.73 5.54
CA TYR A 106 11.32 6.81 6.07
C TYR A 106 11.07 6.65 7.58
N ALA A 107 10.83 5.45 8.08
CA ALA A 107 10.61 5.20 9.51
C ALA A 107 11.79 5.65 10.41
N TYR A 108 13.01 5.69 9.87
CA TYR A 108 14.24 6.05 10.59
C TYR A 108 14.88 7.37 10.15
N THR A 109 14.31 8.05 9.16
CA THR A 109 14.84 9.33 8.68
C THR A 109 14.70 10.41 9.78
N LYS A 110 15.82 10.99 10.22
CA LYS A 110 15.79 12.07 11.22
C LYS A 110 15.14 13.33 10.64
N THR A 111 14.47 14.09 11.52
CA THR A 111 13.86 15.40 11.20
C THR A 111 14.90 16.44 10.82
#